data_AF-A0A355ACH5-F1
#
_entry.id   AF-A0A355ACH5-F1
#
_cell.length_a   1.000
_cell.length_b   1.000
_cell.length_c   1.000
_cell.angle_alpha   90.00
_cell.angle_beta   90.00
_cell.angle_gamma   90.00
#
_symmetry.space_group_name_H-M   'P 1'
#
loop_
_entity.id
_entity.type
_entity.pdbx_description
1 polymer ?
#
loop_
_entity_poly.entity_id
_entity_poly.type
_entity_poly.pdbx_seq_one_letter_code
_entity_poly.pdbx_strand_id
1 'polypeptide(L)' 'DNFFSQPYIFSKSVKSHPLEIFLVIIIGGLLFGVVGMIVAVPSYTAIKVILKEFLADNKIVKSLTKNL' A
#
# COMPACT_ATOMS: atom_id res chain seq x y z
N ASP A 1 -27.02 20.29 -9.35
CA ASP A 1 -25.67 20.44 -9.92
C ASP A 1 -24.62 19.89 -8.97
N ASN A 2 -23.61 19.18 -9.51
CA ASN A 2 -22.45 18.58 -8.82
C ASN A 2 -22.56 17.23 -8.08
N PHE A 3 -23.48 16.34 -8.48
CA PHE A 3 -23.41 14.91 -8.09
C PHE A 3 -22.33 14.09 -8.84
N PHE A 4 -21.70 14.68 -9.87
CA PHE A 4 -20.73 13.98 -10.73
C PHE A 4 -19.26 14.31 -10.41
N SER A 5 -19.00 15.43 -9.74
CA SER A 5 -17.65 15.90 -9.44
C SER A 5 -17.10 15.37 -8.10
N GLN A 6 -17.95 14.85 -7.22
CA GLN A 6 -17.50 14.24 -5.96
C GLN A 6 -16.74 12.91 -6.14
N PRO A 7 -17.16 11.94 -6.99
CA PRO A 7 -16.43 10.69 -7.17
C PRO A 7 -15.07 10.89 -7.85
N TYR A 8 -14.97 11.91 -8.71
CA TYR A 8 -13.77 12.18 -9.51
C TYR A 8 -12.61 12.71 -8.66
N ILE A 9 -12.91 13.48 -7.60
CA ILE A 9 -11.91 14.06 -6.70
C ILE A 9 -11.44 13.05 -5.63
N PHE A 10 -12.34 12.18 -5.14
CA PHE A 10 -11.97 11.12 -4.18
C PHE A 10 -11.21 9.94 -4.81
N SER A 11 -11.39 9.68 -6.11
CA SER A 11 -10.68 8.61 -6.84
C SER A 11 -9.18 8.89 -7.06
N LYS A 12 -8.74 10.16 -6.91
CA LYS A 12 -7.37 10.58 -7.23
C LYS A 12 -6.37 10.54 -6.06
N SER A 13 -6.81 10.43 -4.81
CA SER A 13 -5.93 10.76 -3.66
C SER A 13 -5.27 9.60 -2.91
N VAL A 14 -5.53 8.33 -3.23
CA VAL A 14 -4.71 7.22 -2.70
C VAL A 14 -4.57 6.12 -3.75
N LYS A 15 -3.46 6.12 -4.49
CA LYS A 15 -3.11 5.10 -5.50
C LYS A 15 -2.70 3.73 -4.89
N SER A 16 -3.33 3.32 -3.80
CA SER A 16 -3.43 1.91 -3.41
C SER A 16 -4.91 1.63 -3.41
N HIS A 17 -5.33 0.68 -4.26
CA HIS A 17 -6.74 0.38 -4.41
C HIS A 17 -7.28 0.05 -3.01
N PRO A 18 -8.34 0.69 -2.50
CA PRO A 18 -8.90 0.35 -1.18
C PRO A 18 -9.18 -1.15 -1.03
N LEU A 19 -9.43 -1.80 -2.17
CA LEU A 19 -9.57 -3.24 -2.36
C LEU A 19 -8.33 -4.04 -1.93
N GLU A 20 -7.11 -3.53 -2.16
CA GLU A 20 -5.85 -4.18 -1.77
C GLU A 20 -5.71 -4.32 -0.25
N ILE A 21 -5.95 -3.22 0.49
CA ILE A 21 -5.92 -3.25 1.96
C ILE A 21 -7.02 -4.17 2.49
N PHE A 22 -8.20 -4.14 1.86
CA PHE A 22 -9.31 -5.04 2.20
C PHE A 22 -8.92 -6.52 2.04
N LEU A 23 -8.26 -6.87 0.94
CA LEU A 23 -7.75 -8.21 0.68
C LEU A 23 -6.72 -8.65 1.73
N VAL A 24 -5.77 -7.79 2.06
CA VAL A 24 -4.73 -8.08 3.07
C VAL A 24 -5.34 -8.31 4.45
N ILE A 25 -6.35 -7.52 4.84
CA ILE A 25 -7.07 -7.70 6.11
C ILE A 25 -7.89 -8.99 6.11
N ILE A 26 -8.61 -9.30 5.02
CA ILE A 26 -9.40 -10.53 4.91
C ILE A 26 -8.49 -11.75 4.98
N ILE A 27 -7.38 -11.76 4.23
CA ILE A 27 -6.42 -12.86 4.26
C ILE A 27 -5.80 -13.01 5.65
N GLY A 28 -5.39 -11.91 6.28
CA GLY A 28 -4.89 -11.91 7.66
C GLY A 28 -5.93 -12.44 8.65
N GLY A 29 -7.18 -12.03 8.49
CA GLY A 29 -8.32 -12.47 9.29
C GLY A 29 -8.67 -13.94 9.12
N LEU A 30 -8.56 -14.48 7.90
CA LEU A 30 -8.79 -15.89 7.61
C LEU A 30 -7.68 -16.79 8.15
N LEU A 31 -6.42 -16.34 8.10
CA LEU A 31 -5.27 -17.13 8.54
C LEU A 31 -5.06 -17.09 10.07
N PHE A 32 -5.25 -15.93 10.70
CA PHE A 32 -4.91 -15.71 12.12
C PHE A 32 -6.06 -15.10 12.94
N GLY A 33 -7.27 -15.04 12.40
CA GLY A 33 -8.43 -14.49 13.10
C GLY A 33 -8.34 -12.99 13.36
N VAL A 34 -8.96 -12.52 14.45
CA VAL A 34 -8.98 -11.10 14.84
C VAL A 34 -7.58 -10.52 15.01
N VAL A 35 -6.64 -11.31 15.55
CA VAL A 35 -5.25 -10.89 15.71
C VAL A 35 -4.61 -10.59 14.36
N GLY A 36 -4.87 -11.44 13.35
CA GLY A 36 -4.39 -11.23 11.99
C GLY A 36 -4.91 -9.96 11.34
N MET A 37 -6.17 -9.57 11.60
CA MET A 37 -6.74 -8.32 11.07
C MET A 37 -6.06 -7.08 11.66
N ILE A 38 -5.75 -7.10 12.95
CA ILE A 38 -5.10 -5.97 13.64
C ILE A 38 -3.65 -5.81 13.16
N VAL A 39 -2.95 -6.93 12.95
CA VAL A 39 -1.54 -6.94 12.55
C VAL A 39 -1.36 -6.72 11.04
N ALA A 40 -2.36 -7.06 10.21
CA ALA A 40 -2.30 -6.96 8.76
C ALA A 40 -1.88 -5.58 8.23
N VAL A 41 -2.49 -4.51 8.74
CA VAL A 41 -2.21 -3.12 8.30
C VAL A 41 -0.81 -2.64 8.70
N PRO A 42 -0.39 -2.74 9.98
CA PRO A 42 0.96 -2.33 10.36
C PRO A 42 2.03 -3.21 9.70
N SER A 43 1.80 -4.52 9.52
CA SER A 43 2.75 -5.40 8.80
C SER A 43 2.90 -5.03 7.33
N TYR A 44 1.79 -4.77 6.61
CA TYR A 44 1.85 -4.29 5.23
C TYR A 44 2.63 -2.98 5.13
N THR A 45 2.39 -2.06 6.06
CA THR A 45 3.09 -0.77 6.12
C THR A 45 4.58 -0.94 6.42
N ALA A 46 4.94 -1.78 7.40
CA ALA A 46 6.33 -2.04 7.76
C ALA A 46 7.10 -2.69 6.59
N ILE A 47 6.52 -3.69 5.93
CA ILE A 47 7.10 -4.34 4.75
C ILE A 47 7.31 -3.31 3.64
N LYS A 48 6.31 -2.46 3.38
CA LYS A 48 6.40 -1.40 2.35
C LYS A 48 7.47 -0.37 2.68
N VAL A 49 7.61 0.03 3.94
CA VAL A 49 8.65 0.96 4.39
C VAL A 49 10.02 0.31 4.28
N ILE A 50 10.19 -0.93 4.74
CA ILE A 50 11.46 -1.67 4.60
C ILE A 50 11.82 -1.81 3.13
N LEU A 51 10.90 -2.23 2.27
CA LEU A 51 11.16 -2.33 0.83
C LEU A 51 11.51 -0.97 0.23
N LYS A 52 10.79 0.10 0.59
CA LYS A 52 11.07 1.44 0.08
C LYS A 52 12.42 1.96 0.55
N GLU A 53 12.75 1.80 1.82
CA GLU A 53 14.01 2.25 2.41
C GLU A 53 15.16 1.42 1.85
N PHE A 54 15.00 0.10 1.78
CA PHE A 54 16.02 -0.79 1.22
C PHE A 54 16.22 -0.57 -0.28
N LEU A 55 15.18 -0.26 -1.06
CA LEU A 55 15.35 0.13 -2.47
C LEU A 55 15.88 1.56 -2.63
N ALA A 56 15.54 2.50 -1.74
CA ALA A 56 15.95 3.91 -1.84
C ALA A 56 17.40 4.14 -1.37
N ASP A 57 17.84 3.45 -0.31
CA ASP A 57 19.21 3.53 0.21
C ASP A 57 20.18 2.56 -0.46
N ASN A 58 19.66 1.57 -1.20
CA ASN A 58 20.52 0.84 -2.11
C ASN A 58 20.92 1.78 -3.26
N LYS A 59 22.15 2.29 -3.17
CA LYS A 59 22.92 2.89 -4.29
C LYS A 59 22.78 2.08 -5.60
N ILE A 60 22.43 0.80 -5.51
CA ILE A 60 22.12 -0.13 -6.61
C ILE A 60 20.94 0.36 -7.47
N VAL A 61 19.80 0.78 -6.91
CA VAL A 61 18.64 1.27 -7.70
C VAL A 61 18.95 2.62 -8.32
N LYS A 62 19.59 3.51 -7.56
CA LYS A 62 20.03 4.83 -8.04
C LYS A 62 21.11 4.74 -9.13
N SER A 63 21.89 3.65 -9.17
CA SER A 63 22.85 3.34 -10.24
C SER A 63 22.20 2.69 -11.47
N LEU A 64 21.18 1.87 -11.27
CA LEU A 64 20.44 1.20 -12.35
C LEU A 64 19.51 2.16 -13.11
N THR A 65 18.93 3.15 -12.42
CA THR A 65 18.04 4.16 -13.03
C THR A 65 18.78 5.41 -13.53
N LYS A 66 20.09 5.56 -13.27
CA LYS A 66 20.84 6.77 -13.69
C LYS A 66 21.04 6.93 -15.19
N ASN A 67 20.70 5.90 -15.99
CA ASN A 67 20.78 5.90 -17.46
C ASN A 67 19.40 5.67 -18.12
N LEU A 68 18.35 6.20 -17.51
CA LEU A 68 17.02 6.34 -18.11
C LEU A 68 16.65 7.81 -18.25
#